data_AF-A0A6P8XFI7-F1
#
_entry.id   AF-A0A6P8XFI7-F1
#
_cell.length_a   1.000
_cell.length_b   1.000
_cell.length_c   1.000
_cell.angle_alpha   90.00
_cell.angle_beta   90.00
_cell.angle_gamma   90.00
#
_symmetry.space_group_name_H-M   'P 1'
#
loop_
_entity.id
_entity.type
_entity.pdbx_description
1 polymer ?
#
loop_
_entity_poly.entity_id
_entity_poly.type
_entity_poly.pdbx_seq_one_letter_code
_entity_poly.pdbx_strand_id
1 'polypeptide(L)'
;MDIKWILNEQFYIYCQAVSERVRKSGSEINADVKKCFKEHPLTAEQTAQIKLMEIPDVPEVRPFLLCFSLALDIFSIPEGFHVERMRDLILTDLSDDEKLQIIHKCVDRNEQKSPAGEWTFRVHKCLVTSKIGDFAKAKKAKA
;
A
#
# COMPACT_ATOMS: atom_id res chain seq x y z
N MET A 1 13.61 10.06 -11.80
CA MET A 1 12.25 9.78 -11.30
C MET A 1 12.12 10.46 -9.94
N ASP A 2 11.25 11.46 -9.80
CA ASP A 2 11.17 12.24 -8.57
C ASP A 2 10.45 11.41 -7.49
N ILE A 3 11.14 10.99 -6.43
CA ILE A 3 10.56 10.20 -5.32
C ILE A 3 9.75 11.11 -4.37
N LYS A 4 9.84 12.44 -4.53
CA LYS A 4 9.17 13.43 -3.66
C LYS A 4 7.65 13.27 -3.59
N TRP A 5 6.99 12.65 -4.56
CA TRP A 5 5.53 12.44 -4.51
C TRP A 5 5.11 11.28 -3.61
N ILE A 6 5.94 10.23 -3.48
CA ILE A 6 5.73 9.19 -2.46
C ILE A 6 6.02 9.77 -1.09
N LEU A 7 6.94 10.73 -1.02
CA LEU A 7 7.31 11.45 0.20
C LEU A 7 6.48 12.72 0.40
N ASN A 8 5.40 12.93 -0.38
CA ASN A 8 4.60 14.15 -0.27
C ASN A 8 4.02 14.23 1.15
N GLU A 9 3.80 15.45 1.65
CA GLU A 9 3.41 15.70 3.04
C GLU A 9 2.21 14.85 3.50
N GLN A 10 1.30 14.48 2.60
CA GLN A 10 0.19 13.55 2.88
C GLN A 10 0.62 12.10 3.18
N PHE A 11 1.58 11.52 2.45
CA PHE A 11 2.11 10.17 2.74
C PHE A 11 3.11 10.20 3.91
N TYR A 12 3.79 11.34 4.10
CA TYR A 12 4.69 11.60 5.23
C TYR A 12 3.93 11.71 6.56
N ILE A 13 2.84 12.48 6.61
CA ILE A 13 1.90 12.52 7.76
C ILE A 13 1.29 11.12 8.00
N TYR A 14 0.99 10.39 6.92
CA TYR A 14 0.48 9.01 6.97
C TYR A 14 1.47 8.02 7.58
N CYS A 15 2.78 8.15 7.35
CA CYS A 15 3.79 7.30 7.97
C CYS A 15 4.23 7.77 9.38
N GLN A 16 3.93 9.02 9.77
CA GLN A 16 4.26 9.56 11.10
C GLN A 16 3.23 9.19 12.16
N ALA A 17 1.93 9.17 11.85
CA ALA A 17 0.88 8.73 12.79
C ALA A 17 1.00 7.24 13.19
N VAL A 18 1.76 6.49 12.40
CA VAL A 18 2.02 5.06 12.50
C VAL A 18 3.05 4.73 13.59
N SER A 19 3.79 5.74 14.08
CA SER A 19 4.99 5.59 14.90
C SER A 19 4.77 5.11 16.34
N GLU A 20 3.53 4.93 16.80
CA GLU A 20 3.27 4.35 18.13
C GLU A 20 2.78 2.89 18.08
N ARG A 21 2.36 2.36 16.92
CA ARG A 21 1.79 1.00 16.80
C ARG A 21 2.46 0.10 15.76
N VAL A 22 3.19 0.66 14.81
CA VAL A 22 4.09 -0.09 13.92
C VAL A 22 5.50 0.03 14.47
N ARG A 23 6.24 -1.09 14.50
CA ARG A 23 7.60 -1.17 15.07
C ARG A 23 8.67 -0.40 14.29
N LYS A 24 8.27 0.51 13.39
CA LYS A 24 9.14 1.33 12.54
C LYS A 24 8.73 2.79 12.63
N SER A 25 9.72 3.66 12.77
CA SER A 25 9.53 5.10 12.63
C SER A 25 9.17 5.48 11.19
N GLY A 26 8.51 6.63 11.00
CA GLY A 26 8.22 7.14 9.66
C GLY A 26 9.46 7.34 8.79
N SER A 27 10.64 7.63 9.38
CA SER A 27 11.91 7.74 8.65
C SER A 27 12.42 6.39 8.15
N GLU A 28 12.27 5.31 8.94
CA GLU A 28 12.61 3.95 8.53
C GLU A 28 11.71 3.47 7.39
N ILE A 29 10.38 3.66 7.52
CA ILE A 29 9.42 3.35 6.47
C ILE A 29 9.79 4.08 5.16
N ASN A 30 10.13 5.36 5.26
CA ASN A 30 10.53 6.15 4.09
C ASN A 30 11.82 5.64 3.43
N ALA A 31 12.79 5.19 4.21
CA ALA A 31 14.02 4.62 3.69
C ALA A 31 13.75 3.30 2.95
N ASP A 32 12.90 2.44 3.51
CA ASP A 32 12.52 1.16 2.90
C ASP A 32 11.72 1.36 1.62
N VAL A 33 10.74 2.26 1.60
CA VAL A 33 9.96 2.55 0.39
C VAL A 33 10.84 3.15 -0.71
N LYS A 34 11.78 4.05 -0.35
CA LYS A 34 12.79 4.55 -1.31
C LYS A 34 13.64 3.42 -1.88
N LYS A 35 14.00 2.44 -1.06
CA LYS A 35 14.75 1.26 -1.51
C LYS A 35 13.93 0.44 -2.51
N CYS A 36 12.65 0.20 -2.23
CA CYS A 36 11.76 -0.51 -3.15
C CYS A 36 11.69 0.15 -4.54
N PHE A 37 11.61 1.48 -4.60
CA PHE A 37 11.63 2.19 -5.89
C PHE A 37 12.95 2.08 -6.66
N LYS A 38 14.07 1.93 -5.95
CA LYS A 38 15.38 1.75 -6.58
C LYS A 38 15.54 0.32 -7.11
N GLU A 39 15.06 -0.68 -6.36
CA GLU A 39 15.16 -2.09 -6.73
C GLU A 39 14.12 -2.49 -7.78
N HIS A 40 12.95 -1.86 -7.76
CA HIS A 40 11.83 -2.11 -8.66
C HIS A 40 11.35 -0.80 -9.28
N PRO A 41 12.15 -0.20 -10.20
CA PRO A 41 11.79 1.05 -10.83
C PRO A 41 10.55 0.88 -11.70
N LEU A 42 9.58 1.75 -11.50
CA LEU A 42 8.37 1.83 -12.33
C LEU A 42 8.59 2.79 -13.51
N THR A 43 7.85 2.60 -14.59
CA THR A 43 7.83 3.60 -15.68
C THR A 43 7.12 4.87 -15.22
N ALA A 44 7.28 5.95 -15.99
CA ALA A 44 6.54 7.20 -15.73
C ALA A 44 5.02 6.99 -15.81
N GLU A 45 4.56 6.14 -16.73
CA GLU A 45 3.16 5.79 -16.90
C GLU A 45 2.60 4.98 -15.72
N GLN A 46 3.30 3.90 -15.34
CA GLN A 46 2.92 3.10 -14.17
C GLN A 46 2.90 3.95 -12.90
N THR A 47 3.89 4.84 -12.75
CA THR A 47 3.94 5.80 -11.65
C THR A 47 2.74 6.75 -11.66
N ALA A 48 2.34 7.24 -12.83
CA ALA A 48 1.18 8.11 -12.97
C ALA A 48 -0.14 7.39 -12.59
N GLN A 49 -0.30 6.14 -13.00
CA GLN A 49 -1.47 5.32 -12.63
C GLN A 49 -1.53 5.07 -11.11
N ILE A 50 -0.42 4.65 -10.50
CA ILE A 50 -0.38 4.42 -9.05
C ILE A 50 -0.65 5.71 -8.27
N LYS A 51 -0.19 6.87 -8.78
CA LYS A 51 -0.56 8.17 -8.22
C LYS A 51 -2.06 8.44 -8.27
N LEU A 52 -2.79 7.91 -9.24
CA LEU A 52 -4.24 8.05 -9.34
C LEU A 52 -5.00 6.96 -8.58
N MET A 53 -4.32 6.17 -7.74
CA MET A 53 -4.88 5.00 -7.06
C MET A 53 -5.39 3.95 -8.07
N GLU A 54 -4.68 3.81 -9.19
CA GLU A 54 -4.89 2.75 -10.17
C GLU A 54 -3.70 1.80 -10.11
N ILE A 55 -3.96 0.51 -9.97
CA ILE A 55 -2.91 -0.52 -9.92
C ILE A 55 -2.88 -1.24 -11.28
N PRO A 56 -1.96 -0.89 -12.19
CA PRO A 56 -1.86 -1.53 -13.49
C PRO A 56 -1.54 -3.02 -13.34
N ASP A 57 -2.26 -3.85 -14.12
CA ASP A 57 -2.10 -5.31 -14.13
C ASP A 57 -0.96 -5.72 -15.05
N VAL A 58 0.26 -5.34 -14.66
CA VAL A 58 1.48 -5.64 -15.40
C VAL A 58 2.52 -6.27 -14.47
N PRO A 59 3.29 -7.28 -14.93
CA PRO A 59 4.22 -8.02 -14.09
C PRO A 59 5.25 -7.14 -13.37
N GLU A 60 5.67 -6.03 -13.98
CA GLU A 60 6.71 -5.12 -13.49
C GLU A 60 6.30 -4.38 -12.21
N VAL A 61 5.00 -4.26 -11.97
CA VAL A 61 4.45 -3.56 -10.79
C VAL A 61 4.37 -4.48 -9.57
N ARG A 62 4.29 -5.80 -9.78
CA ARG A 62 4.11 -6.79 -8.71
C ARG A 62 5.29 -6.85 -7.72
N PRO A 63 6.57 -6.82 -8.16
CA PRO A 63 7.71 -6.76 -7.26
C PRO A 63 7.72 -5.49 -6.40
N PHE A 64 7.35 -4.35 -6.99
CA PHE A 64 7.25 -3.09 -6.25
C PHE A 64 6.19 -3.19 -5.14
N LEU A 65 4.99 -3.69 -5.43
CA LEU A 65 3.92 -3.85 -4.44
C LEU A 65 4.30 -4.84 -3.33
N LEU A 66 4.98 -5.93 -3.66
CA LEU A 66 5.51 -6.85 -2.66
C LEU A 66 6.53 -6.18 -1.74
N CYS A 67 7.54 -5.52 -2.30
CA CYS A 67 8.55 -4.81 -1.53
C CYS A 67 7.91 -3.74 -0.64
N PHE A 68 6.97 -2.97 -1.18
CA PHE A 68 6.22 -1.95 -0.44
C PHE A 68 5.45 -2.55 0.75
N SER A 69 4.78 -3.68 0.54
CA SER A 69 4.02 -4.37 1.60
C SER A 69 4.92 -4.92 2.71
N LEU A 70 6.09 -5.45 2.34
CA LEU A 70 7.11 -5.91 3.29
C LEU A 70 7.74 -4.74 4.05
N ALA A 71 8.04 -3.64 3.37
CA ALA A 71 8.60 -2.43 3.96
C ALA A 71 7.69 -1.85 5.05
N LEU A 72 6.38 -1.84 4.79
CA LEU A 72 5.35 -1.40 5.72
C LEU A 72 5.00 -2.43 6.81
N ASP A 73 5.61 -3.62 6.77
CA ASP A 73 5.32 -4.70 7.72
C ASP A 73 3.82 -5.06 7.76
N ILE A 74 3.12 -4.93 6.63
CA ILE A 74 1.70 -5.31 6.46
C ILE A 74 1.52 -6.65 5.77
N PHE A 75 2.61 -7.27 5.32
CA PHE A 75 2.60 -8.55 4.64
C PHE A 75 3.85 -9.35 5.03
N SER A 76 3.70 -10.66 5.15
CA SER A 76 4.81 -11.61 5.15
C SER A 76 4.50 -12.77 4.21
N ILE A 77 5.54 -13.38 3.63
CA ILE A 77 5.38 -14.56 2.76
C ILE A 77 4.68 -15.73 3.48
N PRO A 78 5.03 -16.09 4.73
CA PRO A 78 4.39 -17.23 5.38
C PRO A 78 2.96 -16.97 5.86
N GLU A 79 2.66 -15.75 6.33
CA GLU A 79 1.38 -15.46 7.01
C GLU A 79 0.41 -14.64 6.16
N GLY A 80 0.86 -14.04 5.06
CA GLY A 80 0.06 -13.13 4.26
C GLY A 80 -0.07 -11.75 4.90
N PHE A 81 -1.24 -11.12 4.70
CA PHE A 81 -1.48 -9.75 5.17
C PHE A 81 -1.81 -9.67 6.66
N HIS A 82 -1.18 -8.71 7.33
CA HIS A 82 -1.43 -8.36 8.73
C HIS A 82 -2.53 -7.29 8.82
N VAL A 83 -3.79 -7.74 8.82
CA VAL A 83 -5.00 -6.89 8.69
C VAL A 83 -5.05 -5.75 9.71
N GLU A 84 -4.71 -6.02 10.96
CA GLU A 84 -4.68 -5.01 12.02
C GLU A 84 -3.70 -3.87 11.72
N ARG A 85 -2.52 -4.21 11.19
CA ARG A 85 -1.51 -3.21 10.79
C ARG A 85 -2.00 -2.42 9.58
N MET A 86 -2.65 -3.06 8.62
CA MET A 86 -3.24 -2.36 7.48
C MET A 86 -4.27 -1.33 7.93
N ARG A 87 -5.19 -1.70 8.82
CA ARG A 87 -6.18 -0.78 9.40
C ARG A 87 -5.48 0.43 10.03
N ASP A 88 -4.47 0.20 10.84
CA ASP A 88 -3.74 1.25 11.55
C ASP A 88 -3.00 2.20 10.58
N LEU A 89 -2.54 1.69 9.43
CA LEU A 89 -1.98 2.54 8.38
C LEU A 89 -3.06 3.37 7.68
N ILE A 90 -4.25 2.81 7.43
CA ILE A 90 -5.28 3.44 6.60
C ILE A 90 -5.88 4.68 7.29
N LEU A 91 -5.45 5.85 6.84
CA LEU A 91 -6.01 7.15 7.22
C LEU A 91 -7.21 7.54 6.34
N THR A 92 -8.39 7.26 6.85
CA THR A 92 -9.68 7.63 6.27
C THR A 92 -10.59 8.21 7.35
N ASP A 93 -11.72 8.81 6.97
CA ASP A 93 -12.80 9.15 7.90
C ASP A 93 -13.68 7.94 8.29
N LEU A 94 -13.48 6.79 7.63
CA LEU A 94 -14.08 5.51 8.02
C LEU A 94 -13.67 5.11 9.44
N SER A 95 -14.62 4.50 10.15
CA SER A 95 -14.34 3.83 11.41
C SER A 95 -13.39 2.64 11.24
N ASP A 96 -12.72 2.24 12.32
CA ASP A 96 -11.82 1.10 12.31
C ASP A 96 -12.53 -0.22 11.94
N ASP A 97 -13.77 -0.41 12.39
CA ASP A 97 -14.60 -1.57 12.01
C ASP A 97 -14.90 -1.59 10.50
N GLU A 98 -15.24 -0.44 9.91
CA GLU A 98 -15.46 -0.35 8.47
C GLU A 98 -14.19 -0.62 7.68
N LYS A 99 -13.03 -0.11 8.12
CA LYS A 99 -11.73 -0.41 7.50
C LYS A 99 -11.46 -1.92 7.55
N LEU A 100 -11.62 -2.55 8.72
CA LEU A 100 -11.40 -3.99 8.89
C LEU A 100 -12.34 -4.80 8.00
N GLN A 101 -13.62 -4.45 7.92
CA GLN A 101 -14.57 -5.11 7.02
C GLN A 101 -14.14 -5.03 5.56
N ILE A 102 -13.62 -3.89 5.11
CA ILE A 102 -13.13 -3.73 3.75
C ILE A 102 -11.85 -4.55 3.53
N ILE A 103 -10.89 -4.48 4.46
CA ILE A 103 -9.62 -5.22 4.37
C ILE A 103 -9.88 -6.73 4.33
N HIS A 104 -10.75 -7.25 5.21
CA HIS A 104 -11.12 -8.67 5.23
C HIS A 104 -11.81 -9.15 3.96
N LYS A 105 -12.55 -8.27 3.25
CA LYS A 105 -13.12 -8.61 1.94
C LYS A 105 -12.07 -8.71 0.84
N CYS A 106 -10.92 -8.05 1.00
CA CYS A 106 -9.84 -8.03 0.02
C CYS A 106 -8.74 -9.06 0.29
N VAL A 107 -8.44 -9.33 1.56
CA VAL A 107 -7.37 -10.26 1.95
C VAL A 107 -7.83 -11.71 1.77
N ASP A 108 -7.13 -12.45 0.92
CA ASP A 108 -7.31 -13.89 0.73
C ASP A 108 -6.15 -14.70 1.37
N ARG A 109 -6.37 -16.01 1.56
CA ARG A 109 -5.39 -16.96 2.12
C ARG A 109 -4.41 -17.53 1.09
N ASN A 110 -4.42 -17.03 -0.14
CA ASN A 110 -3.64 -17.52 -1.28
C ASN A 110 -3.78 -19.03 -1.54
N GLU A 111 -5.01 -19.54 -1.51
CA GLU A 111 -5.30 -20.95 -1.82
C GLU A 111 -4.85 -21.35 -3.23
N GLN A 112 -4.72 -20.36 -4.13
CA GLN A 112 -4.19 -20.51 -5.48
C GLN A 112 -2.68 -20.76 -5.52
N LYS A 113 -1.97 -20.61 -4.40
CA LYS A 113 -0.51 -20.72 -4.27
C LYS A 113 0.22 -19.81 -5.27
N SER A 114 -0.34 -18.63 -5.52
CA SER A 114 0.29 -17.65 -6.41
C SER A 114 1.61 -17.15 -5.82
N PRO A 115 2.56 -16.74 -6.66
CA PRO A 115 3.74 -16.01 -6.21
C PRO A 115 3.36 -14.81 -5.33
N ALA A 116 4.19 -14.47 -4.35
CA ALA A 116 3.88 -13.42 -3.37
C ALA A 116 3.54 -12.07 -4.02
N GLY A 117 4.20 -11.71 -5.12
CA GLY A 117 3.88 -10.47 -5.86
C GLY A 117 2.50 -10.47 -6.49
N GLU A 118 1.98 -11.63 -6.94
CA GLU A 118 0.61 -11.74 -7.43
C GLU A 118 -0.40 -11.69 -6.28
N TRP A 119 -0.06 -12.31 -5.15
CA TRP A 119 -0.90 -12.27 -3.96
C TRP A 119 -1.05 -10.85 -3.42
N THR A 120 0.05 -10.11 -3.27
CA THR A 120 0.00 -8.71 -2.85
C THR A 120 -0.71 -7.82 -3.86
N PHE A 121 -0.51 -8.07 -5.16
CA PHE A 121 -1.21 -7.35 -6.22
C PHE A 121 -2.74 -7.49 -6.12
N ARG A 122 -3.28 -8.71 -5.91
CA ARG A 122 -4.74 -8.92 -5.77
C ARG A 122 -5.33 -8.05 -4.67
N VAL A 123 -4.68 -8.02 -3.50
CA VAL A 123 -5.15 -7.25 -2.35
C VAL A 123 -5.06 -5.74 -2.63
N HIS A 124 -3.97 -5.25 -3.21
CA HIS A 124 -3.85 -3.83 -3.58
C HIS A 124 -4.92 -3.42 -4.59
N LYS A 125 -5.13 -4.23 -5.65
CA LYS A 125 -6.18 -3.99 -6.66
C LYS A 125 -7.58 -3.97 -6.04
N CYS A 126 -7.87 -4.86 -5.10
CA CYS A 126 -9.14 -4.84 -4.37
C CYS A 126 -9.29 -3.59 -3.49
N LEU A 127 -8.26 -3.20 -2.73
CA LEU A 127 -8.35 -2.03 -1.85
C LEU A 127 -8.57 -0.73 -2.62
N VAL A 128 -7.89 -0.53 -3.75
CA VAL A 128 -8.06 0.71 -4.54
C VAL A 128 -9.39 0.80 -5.28
N THR A 129 -10.13 -0.31 -5.37
CA THR A 129 -11.50 -0.36 -5.93
C THR A 129 -12.58 -0.35 -4.83
N SER A 130 -12.17 -0.29 -3.56
CA SER A 130 -13.06 -0.19 -2.41
C SER A 130 -13.29 1.26 -1.96
N LYS A 131 -14.12 1.45 -0.92
CA LYS A 131 -14.30 2.76 -0.27
C LYS A 131 -13.01 3.40 0.22
N ILE A 132 -11.99 2.61 0.59
CA ILE A 132 -10.67 3.13 0.97
C ILE A 132 -10.00 3.81 -0.24
N GLY A 133 -10.06 3.16 -1.40
CA GLY A 133 -9.57 3.71 -2.65
C GLY A 133 -10.34 4.97 -3.08
N ASP A 134 -11.66 4.96 -2.93
CA ASP A 134 -12.51 6.12 -3.26
C ASP A 134 -12.19 7.33 -2.37
N PHE A 135 -11.98 7.12 -1.07
CA PHE A 135 -11.56 8.17 -0.16
C PHE A 135 -10.21 8.77 -0.58
N ALA A 136 -9.22 7.92 -0.89
CA ALA A 136 -7.90 8.37 -1.32
C ALA A 136 -7.96 9.19 -2.62
N LYS A 137 -8.77 8.75 -3.61
CA LYS A 137 -9.00 9.49 -4.87
C LYS A 137 -9.67 10.84 -4.60
N ALA A 138 -10.71 10.87 -3.77
CA ALA A 138 -11.43 12.09 -3.42
C ALA A 138 -10.56 13.12 -2.68
N LYS A 139 -9.61 12.67 -1.85
CA LYS A 139 -8.63 13.55 -1.21
C LYS A 139 -7.64 14.15 -2.20
N LYS A 140 -7.16 13.37 -3.17
CA LYS A 140 -6.26 13.88 -4.22
C LYS A 140 -6.93 14.86 -5.17
N ALA A 141 -8.20 14.66 -5.52
CA ALA A 141 -8.93 15.61 -6.36
C ALA A 141 -9.12 17.00 -5.71
N LYS A 142 -8.89 17.12 -4.41
CA LYS A 142 -9.02 18.36 -3.62
C LYS A 142 -7.68 18.98 -3.24
N ALA A 143 -6.55 18.33 -3.56
CA ALA A 143 -5.19 18.76 -3.24
C ALA A 143 -4.51 19.33 -4.50
#